data_AF-A0A1H8WWP2-F1
#
_entry.id   AF-A0A1H8WWP2-F1
#
_cell.length_a   1.000
_cell.length_b   1.000
_cell.length_c   1.000
_cell.angle_alpha   90.00
_cell.angle_beta   90.00
_cell.angle_gamma   90.00
#
_symmetry.space_group_name_H-M   'P 1'
#
loop_
_entity.id
_entity.type
_entity.pdbx_description
1 polymer ?
#
loop_
_entity_poly.entity_id
_entity_poly.type
_entity_poly.pdbx_seq_one_letter_code
_entity_poly.pdbx_strand_id
1 'polypeptide(L)'
;MTFLLMLTAVAFAAAIVVARALATAAPNGKMMSQAAGAATIVVAPIITLVIAIVLGKFGIGGEVLTATEILQSAALPAFCTLFVAPIAFWFFRRQGLRAGA
;
A
#
# COMPACT_ATOMS: atom_id res chain seq x y z
N MET A 1 20.49 2.25 2.96
CA MET A 1 19.70 1.44 3.93
C MET A 1 18.54 2.23 4.51
N THR A 2 18.76 3.47 4.95
CA THR A 2 17.72 4.38 5.49
C THR A 2 16.59 4.66 4.50
N PHE A 3 16.91 4.87 3.22
CA PHE A 3 15.92 5.05 2.15
C PHE A 3 14.96 3.86 2.02
N LEU A 4 15.48 2.64 1.99
CA LEU A 4 14.68 1.41 1.89
C LEU A 4 13.74 1.26 3.10
N LEU A 5 14.25 1.51 4.31
CA LEU A 5 13.44 1.45 5.54
C LEU A 5 12.31 2.48 5.52
N MET A 6 12.63 3.72 5.14
CA MET A 6 11.66 4.80 5.05
C MET A 6 10.62 4.55 3.95
N LEU A 7 11.06 4.14 2.76
CA LEU A 7 10.19 3.76 1.65
C LEU A 7 9.22 2.64 2.06
N THR A 8 9.73 1.59 2.71
CA THR A 8 8.90 0.46 3.16
C THR A 8 7.86 0.91 4.17
N ALA A 9 8.26 1.67 5.19
CA ALA A 9 7.35 2.14 6.22
C ALA A 9 6.24 3.04 5.66
N VAL A 10 6.59 4.00 4.80
CA VAL A 10 5.62 4.92 4.21
C VAL A 10 4.70 4.18 3.23
N ALA A 11 5.23 3.28 2.41
CA ALA A 11 4.45 2.46 1.50
C ALA A 11 3.42 1.60 2.25
N PHE A 12 3.82 0.96 3.36
CA PHE A 12 2.91 0.13 4.14
C PHE A 12 1.84 0.96 4.84
N ALA A 13 2.21 2.09 5.44
CA ALA A 13 1.25 3.00 6.06
C ALA A 13 0.21 3.49 5.04
N ALA A 14 0.65 3.90 3.85
CA ALA A 14 -0.24 4.33 2.78
C ALA A 14 -1.16 3.20 2.30
N ALA A 15 -0.60 2.00 2.10
CA ALA A 15 -1.37 0.82 1.71
C ALA A 15 -2.46 0.47 2.74
N ILE A 16 -2.15 0.58 4.04
CA ILE A 16 -3.12 0.34 5.13
C ILE A 16 -4.21 1.42 5.14
N VAL A 17 -3.87 2.69 4.95
CA VAL A 17 -4.84 3.79 4.88
C VAL A 17 -5.81 3.60 3.71
N VAL A 18 -5.29 3.25 2.53
CA VAL A 18 -6.12 2.98 1.35
C VAL A 18 -6.99 1.74 1.56
N ALA A 19 -6.43 0.67 2.14
CA ALA A 19 -7.20 -0.52 2.49
C ALA A 19 -8.35 -0.21 3.47
N ARG A 20 -8.11 0.67 4.45
CA ARG A 20 -9.15 1.15 5.37
C ARG A 20 -10.23 1.95 4.63
N ALA A 21 -9.83 2.92 3.81
CA ALA A 21 -10.75 3.77 3.06
C ALA A 21 -11.65 2.93 2.12
N LEU A 22 -11.06 1.95 1.43
CA LEU A 22 -11.81 1.01 0.59
C LEU A 22 -12.72 0.09 1.43
N ALA A 23 -12.27 -0.35 2.60
CA ALA A 23 -13.08 -1.17 3.49
C ALA A 23 -14.31 -0.42 4.03
N THR A 24 -14.17 0.87 4.34
CA THR A 24 -15.27 1.73 4.83
C THR A 24 -16.19 2.19 3.72
N ALA A 25 -15.65 2.48 2.53
CA ALA A 25 -16.44 2.96 1.39
C ALA A 25 -17.18 1.83 0.66
N ALA A 26 -16.71 0.58 0.76
CA ALA A 26 -17.34 -0.55 0.09
C ALA A 26 -18.78 -0.78 0.62
N PRO A 27 -19.82 -0.69 -0.24
CA PRO A 27 -21.21 -0.94 0.13
C PRO A 27 -21.40 -2.31 0.80
N ASN A 28 -22.38 -2.42 1.70
CA ASN A 28 -22.72 -3.67 2.37
C ASN A 28 -23.27 -4.68 1.34
N GLY A 29 -22.56 -5.80 1.15
CA GLY A 29 -22.85 -6.83 0.15
C GLY A 29 -21.64 -7.74 -0.08
N LYS A 30 -21.77 -8.75 -0.97
CA LYS A 30 -20.71 -9.72 -1.34
C LYS A 30 -19.46 -9.09 -2.01
N MET A 31 -19.17 -7.80 -1.83
CA MET A 31 -17.99 -7.12 -2.38
C MET A 31 -16.65 -7.56 -1.79
N MET A 32 -16.64 -8.40 -0.76
CA MET A 32 -15.42 -9.15 -0.42
C MET A 32 -14.99 -10.07 -1.58
N SER A 33 -15.96 -10.44 -2.44
CA SER A 33 -15.81 -11.26 -3.66
C SER A 33 -15.61 -10.43 -4.95
N GLN A 34 -15.65 -9.10 -4.93
CA GLN A 34 -15.51 -8.28 -6.15
C GLN A 34 -14.74 -6.98 -5.88
N ALA A 35 -13.99 -6.54 -6.90
CA ALA A 35 -13.32 -5.24 -7.11
C ALA A 35 -12.60 -4.58 -5.92
N ALA A 36 -13.21 -4.36 -4.75
CA ALA A 36 -12.61 -3.72 -3.58
C ALA A 36 -11.40 -4.52 -3.05
N GLY A 37 -11.54 -5.84 -2.86
CA GLY A 37 -10.42 -6.70 -2.47
C GLY A 37 -9.31 -6.73 -3.53
N ALA A 38 -9.68 -6.87 -4.80
CA ALA A 38 -8.72 -6.87 -5.92
C ALA A 38 -8.00 -5.52 -6.09
N ALA A 39 -8.72 -4.41 -5.92
CA ALA A 39 -8.17 -3.06 -5.99
C ALA A 39 -7.12 -2.83 -4.91
N THR A 40 -7.32 -3.36 -3.69
CA THR A 40 -6.29 -3.26 -2.63
C THR A 40 -4.99 -3.97 -2.99
N ILE A 41 -5.05 -5.06 -3.78
CA ILE A 41 -3.86 -5.77 -4.27
C ILE A 41 -3.13 -4.92 -5.31
N VAL A 42 -3.85 -4.34 -6.28
CA VAL A 42 -3.23 -3.68 -7.44
C VAL A 42 -2.77 -2.25 -7.13
N VAL A 43 -3.52 -1.51 -6.30
CA VAL A 43 -3.24 -0.10 -6.00
C VAL A 43 -2.02 0.06 -5.09
N ALA A 44 -1.77 -0.89 -4.20
CA ALA A 44 -0.67 -0.86 -3.24
C ALA A 44 0.74 -0.78 -3.89
N PRO A 45 1.09 -1.60 -4.89
CA PRO A 45 2.34 -1.45 -5.66
C PRO A 45 2.46 -0.11 -6.39
N ILE A 46 1.36 0.41 -6.94
CA ILE A 46 1.35 1.70 -7.66
C ILE A 46 1.69 2.84 -6.69
N ILE A 47 1.06 2.84 -5.50
CA ILE A 47 1.36 3.81 -4.44
C ILE A 47 2.82 3.72 -4.02
N THR A 48 3.33 2.50 -3.84
CA THR A 48 4.73 2.27 -3.48
C THR A 48 5.69 2.85 -4.51
N LEU A 49 5.39 2.68 -5.80
CA LEU A 49 6.18 3.24 -6.89
C LEU A 49 6.16 4.77 -6.89
N VAL A 50 4.99 5.39 -6.70
CA VAL A 50 4.87 6.86 -6.63
C VAL A 50 5.69 7.40 -5.46
N ILE A 51 5.60 6.77 -4.28
CA ILE A 51 6.39 7.15 -3.11
C ILE A 51 7.90 7.01 -3.42
N ALA A 52 8.32 5.90 -4.02
CA ALA A 52 9.72 5.68 -4.36
C ALA A 52 10.26 6.74 -5.33
N ILE A 53 9.49 7.13 -6.35
CA ILE A 53 9.85 8.19 -7.29
C ILE A 53 10.01 9.53 -6.57
N VAL A 54 9.07 9.88 -5.71
CA VAL A 54 9.12 11.13 -4.93
C VAL A 54 10.35 11.13 -4.02
N LEU A 55 10.48 10.13 -3.15
CA LEU A 55 11.58 10.07 -2.19
C LEU A 55 12.95 10.00 -2.87
N GLY A 56 13.07 9.24 -3.97
CA GLY A 56 14.31 9.07 -4.72
C GLY A 56 14.73 10.33 -5.48
N LYS A 57 13.78 11.13 -5.97
CA LYS A 57 14.06 12.42 -6.61
C LYS A 57 14.42 13.52 -5.60
N PHE A 58 13.83 13.49 -4.41
CA PHE A 58 14.13 14.46 -3.34
C PHE A 58 15.39 14.12 -2.54
N GLY A 59 16.10 13.03 -2.87
CA GLY A 59 17.35 12.66 -2.21
C GLY A 59 17.16 12.24 -0.75
N ILE A 60 15.96 11.78 -0.36
CA ILE A 60 15.66 11.38 1.01
C ILE A 60 16.43 10.11 1.31
N GLY A 61 17.60 10.22 1.93
CA GLY A 61 18.55 9.11 2.06
C GLY A 61 20.00 9.49 1.74
N GLY A 62 20.24 10.73 1.29
CA GLY A 62 21.57 11.30 1.07
C GLY A 62 22.01 11.29 -0.40
N GLU A 63 21.27 10.64 -1.30
CA GLU A 63 21.60 10.49 -2.71
C GLU A 63 20.35 10.59 -3.59
N VAL A 64 20.49 11.26 -4.75
CA VAL A 64 19.44 11.31 -5.78
C VAL A 64 19.55 10.05 -6.62
N LEU A 65 18.47 9.28 -6.69
CA LEU A 65 18.46 7.98 -7.35
C LEU A 65 18.02 8.09 -8.81
N THR A 66 18.66 7.28 -9.65
CA THR A 66 18.25 7.03 -11.04
C THR A 66 17.00 6.16 -11.12
N ALA A 67 16.36 6.11 -12.29
CA ALA A 67 15.15 5.30 -12.48
C ALA A 67 15.36 3.81 -12.18
N THR A 68 16.52 3.27 -12.56
CA THR A 68 16.88 1.86 -12.30
C THR A 68 17.00 1.57 -10.80
N GLU A 69 17.66 2.46 -10.05
CA GLU A 69 17.84 2.33 -8.60
C GLU A 69 16.51 2.47 -7.86
N ILE A 70 15.63 3.37 -8.32
CA ILE A 70 14.26 3.52 -7.80
C ILE A 70 13.47 2.22 -7.99
N LEU A 71 13.49 1.63 -9.19
CA LEU A 71 12.77 0.39 -9.46
C LEU A 71 13.32 -0.78 -8.63
N GLN A 72 14.64 -0.92 -8.55
CA GLN A 72 15.28 -1.99 -7.78
C GLN A 72 14.98 -1.88 -6.28
N SER A 73 15.05 -0.67 -5.74
CA SER A 73 14.75 -0.42 -4.32
C SER A 73 13.27 -0.52 -3.98
N ALA A 74 12.37 -0.16 -4.90
CA ALA A 74 10.93 -0.25 -4.72
C ALA A 74 10.36 -1.67 -4.89
N ALA A 75 11.10 -2.58 -5.55
CA ALA A 75 10.61 -3.92 -5.87
C ALA A 75 10.18 -4.72 -4.63
N LEU A 76 11.03 -4.79 -3.60
CA LEU A 76 10.71 -5.52 -2.37
C LEU A 76 9.56 -4.87 -1.58
N PRO A 77 9.58 -3.55 -1.30
CA PRO A 77 8.44 -2.86 -0.70
C PRO A 77 7.14 -3.10 -1.47
N ALA A 78 7.15 -2.96 -2.80
CA ALA A 78 5.97 -3.14 -3.63
C ALA A 78 5.44 -4.58 -3.53
N PHE A 79 6.33 -5.57 -3.60
CA PHE A 79 5.97 -6.97 -3.39
C PHE A 79 5.33 -7.20 -2.03
N CYS A 80 5.91 -6.67 -0.94
CA CYS A 80 5.32 -6.84 0.39
C CYS A 80 3.94 -6.16 0.51
N THR A 81 3.74 -5.00 -0.12
CA THR A 81 2.44 -4.32 -0.08
C THR A 81 1.31 -5.11 -0.74
N LEU A 82 1.60 -6.02 -1.68
CA LEU A 82 0.63 -6.96 -2.26
C LEU A 82 -0.04 -7.85 -1.20
N PHE A 83 0.67 -8.14 -0.11
CA PHE A 83 0.17 -8.99 0.98
C PHE A 83 -0.41 -8.17 2.13
N VAL A 84 0.22 -7.03 2.46
CA VAL A 84 -0.23 -6.17 3.57
C VAL A 84 -1.61 -5.56 3.29
N ALA A 85 -1.84 -5.06 2.09
CA ALA A 85 -3.08 -4.35 1.77
C ALA A 85 -4.34 -5.22 1.85
N PRO A 86 -4.37 -6.46 1.31
CA PRO A 86 -5.55 -7.34 1.42
C PRO A 86 -5.82 -7.79 2.85
N ILE A 87 -4.76 -8.07 3.62
CA ILE A 87 -4.88 -8.46 5.03
C ILE A 87 -5.48 -7.30 5.83
N ALA A 88 -4.99 -6.08 5.63
CA ALA A 88 -5.52 -4.89 6.28
C ALA A 88 -6.99 -4.64 5.90
N PHE A 89 -7.33 -4.73 4.61
CA PHE A 89 -8.70 -4.59 4.11
C PHE A 89 -9.65 -5.58 4.77
N TRP A 90 -9.26 -6.87 4.79
CA TRP A 90 -10.01 -7.93 5.43
C TRP A 90 -10.26 -7.66 6.91
N PHE A 91 -9.24 -7.19 7.62
CA PHE A 91 -9.33 -6.87 9.04
C PHE A 91 -10.30 -5.70 9.30
N PHE A 92 -10.18 -4.59 8.56
CA PHE A 92 -11.09 -3.45 8.71
C PHE A 92 -12.53 -3.78 8.35
N ARG A 93 -12.77 -4.61 7.32
CA ARG A 93 -14.13 -5.10 7.02
C ARG A 93 -14.72 -5.92 8.16
N ARG A 94 -13.94 -6.81 8.77
CA ARG A 94 -14.38 -7.59 9.94
C ARG A 94 -14.72 -6.70 11.14
N GLN A 95 -13.98 -5.62 11.35
CA GLN A 95 -14.31 -4.65 12.41
C GLN A 95 -15.61 -3.88 12.11
N GLY A 96 -15.80 -3.41 10.87
CA GLY A 96 -17.02 -2.71 10.46
C GLY A 96 -18.29 -3.58 10.57
N LEU A 97 -18.19 -4.87 10.23
CA LEU A 97 -19.30 -5.82 10.40
C LEU A 97 -19.64 -6.10 11.87
N ARG A 98 -18.68 -5.97 12.79
CA ARG A 98 -18.90 -6.16 14.23
C ARG A 98 -19.42 -4.90 14.94
N ALA A 99 -19.14 -3.71 14.39
CA ALA A 99 -19.60 -2.45 14.96
C ALA A 99 -21.04 -2.08 14.55
N GLY A 100 -21.59 -2.73 13.52
CA GLY A 100 -22.95 -2.55 13.04
C GLY A 100 -23.91 -3.71 13.33
N ALA A 101 -23.48 -4.70 14.11
CA ALA A 101 -24.28 -5.82 14.63
C ALA A 101 -24.51 -5.62 16.14
#